data_AF-A0A2Z2PYB1-F1
#
_entry.id   AF-A0A2Z2PYB1-F1
#
_cell.length_a   1.000
_cell.length_b   1.000
_cell.length_c   1.000
_cell.angle_alpha   90.00
_cell.angle_beta   90.00
_cell.angle_gamma   90.00
#
_symmetry.space_group_name_H-M   'P 1'
#
loop_
_entity.id
_entity.type
_entity.pdbx_description
1 polymer ?
#
loop_
_entity_poly.entity_id
_entity_poly.type
_entity_poly.pdbx_seq_one_letter_code
_entity_poly.pdbx_strand_id
1 'polypeptide(L)'
;MIDLPTTHMPDCIPGFPGVSFGLSCEGFPVARVGDHAFAMLPGHAGRHYLATGWKIGRPFPEWRRGDFYGHSRELTDEAAFSAHVLEQAEHQREKQVLGRRNIATHVHTPWGSSQHSTTYAEGVEFHSSASHGGFRLSADRNRTVHPLLRADDGFYEEDCAWAAVALTFPELFTSFEKRCASETLKDWEPDEWEAIFATVLTPGESHVKDRRAFELEHAGDWIVISALRSDHHPGMTEVIATRGGRRDHGGAERRFLVPSPEYEAGRFGFIIDEARHAAYDGPSSFVSWTGRTSA
;
A
#
# COMPACT_ATOMS: atom_id res chain seq x y z
N MET A 1 -20.10 55.62 -33.15
CA MET A 1 -20.39 54.26 -32.65
C MET A 1 -19.04 53.57 -32.62
N ILE A 2 -18.45 53.46 -31.43
CA ILE A 2 -17.05 53.06 -31.22
C ILE A 2 -17.05 51.56 -30.99
N ASP A 3 -16.49 50.80 -31.95
CA ASP A 3 -16.18 49.39 -31.76
C ASP A 3 -14.91 49.27 -30.91
N LEU A 4 -15.05 48.68 -29.72
CA LEU A 4 -13.94 48.27 -28.89
C LEU A 4 -13.36 46.95 -29.42
N PRO A 5 -12.04 46.79 -29.51
CA PRO A 5 -11.44 45.54 -29.90
C PRO A 5 -11.55 44.52 -28.76
N THR A 6 -12.18 43.38 -29.05
CA THR A 6 -12.18 42.20 -28.19
C THR A 6 -10.76 41.65 -28.09
N THR A 7 -10.12 41.85 -26.94
CA THR A 7 -8.84 41.20 -26.62
C THR A 7 -9.07 39.70 -26.50
N HIS A 8 -8.68 38.95 -27.54
CA HIS A 8 -8.58 37.50 -27.49
C HIS A 8 -7.45 37.15 -26.53
N MET A 9 -7.81 36.74 -25.31
CA MET A 9 -6.87 36.08 -24.41
C MET A 9 -6.47 34.75 -25.07
N PRO A 10 -5.17 34.46 -25.21
CA PRO A 10 -4.74 33.16 -25.72
C PRO A 10 -5.22 32.08 -24.74
N ASP A 11 -5.81 31.02 -25.29
CA ASP A 11 -6.17 29.81 -24.56
C ASP A 11 -4.99 29.37 -23.70
N CYS A 12 -5.09 29.63 -22.39
CA CYS A 12 -4.23 29.03 -21.40
C CYS A 12 -4.62 27.55 -21.40
N ILE A 13 -3.86 26.73 -22.12
CA ILE A 13 -4.00 25.27 -22.05
C ILE A 13 -3.89 24.94 -20.56
N PRO A 14 -4.97 24.48 -19.89
CA PRO A 14 -4.88 24.09 -18.49
C PRO A 14 -3.85 22.97 -18.44
N GLY A 15 -2.76 23.16 -17.68
CA GLY A 15 -1.63 22.24 -17.65
C GLY A 15 -2.12 20.80 -17.52
N PHE A 16 -1.89 19.99 -18.55
CA PHE A 16 -2.38 18.63 -18.61
C PHE A 16 -1.60 17.75 -17.61
N PRO A 17 -2.26 16.86 -16.85
CA PRO A 17 -3.72 16.65 -16.83
C PRO A 17 -4.48 17.78 -16.13
N GLY A 18 -5.54 18.25 -16.77
CA GLY A 18 -6.52 19.14 -16.14
C GLY A 18 -7.23 18.43 -14.99
N VAL A 19 -7.50 19.16 -13.92
CA VAL A 19 -8.23 18.68 -12.74
C VAL A 19 -9.60 19.34 -12.72
N SER A 20 -10.64 18.53 -12.56
CA SER A 20 -12.02 19.00 -12.43
C SER A 20 -12.70 18.34 -11.24
N PHE A 21 -13.42 19.12 -10.44
CA PHE A 21 -14.21 18.67 -9.30
C PHE A 21 -15.71 18.85 -9.56
N GLY A 22 -16.54 18.07 -8.89
CA GLY A 22 -18.00 18.22 -8.95
C GLY A 22 -18.73 17.25 -8.02
N LEU A 23 -20.03 17.08 -8.26
CA LEU A 23 -20.90 16.18 -7.52
C LEU A 23 -21.49 15.10 -8.42
N SER A 24 -21.62 13.89 -7.87
CA SER A 24 -22.24 12.74 -8.52
C SER A 24 -23.77 12.85 -8.57
N CYS A 25 -24.45 11.89 -9.20
CA CYS A 25 -25.92 11.84 -9.18
C CYS A 25 -26.49 11.57 -7.77
N GLU A 26 -25.68 10.99 -6.89
CA GLU A 26 -26.03 10.68 -5.50
C GLU A 26 -25.54 11.76 -4.52
N GLY A 27 -24.98 12.86 -5.04
CA GLY A 27 -24.56 14.02 -4.24
C GLY A 27 -23.22 13.87 -3.52
N PHE A 28 -22.42 12.85 -3.84
CA PHE A 28 -21.07 12.71 -3.26
C PHE A 28 -20.01 13.46 -4.09
N PRO A 29 -18.92 13.96 -3.47
CA PRO A 29 -17.83 14.62 -4.18
C PRO A 29 -17.12 13.70 -5.17
N VAL A 30 -16.86 14.20 -6.37
CA VAL A 30 -16.13 13.51 -7.43
C VAL A 30 -15.09 14.42 -8.07
N ALA A 31 -14.06 13.82 -8.63
CA ALA A 31 -13.06 14.53 -9.40
C ALA A 31 -12.55 13.72 -10.59
N ARG A 32 -11.99 14.42 -11.57
CA ARG A 32 -11.31 13.83 -12.74
C ARG A 32 -9.93 14.43 -12.89
N VAL A 33 -8.94 13.58 -13.15
CA VAL A 33 -7.56 13.93 -13.49
C VAL A 33 -7.16 13.12 -14.72
N GLY A 34 -7.16 13.75 -15.90
CA GLY A 34 -6.98 13.03 -17.16
C GLY A 34 -8.07 11.97 -17.35
N ASP A 35 -7.66 10.71 -17.52
CA ASP A 35 -8.55 9.55 -17.63
C ASP A 35 -8.93 8.93 -16.28
N HIS A 36 -8.33 9.38 -15.17
CA HIS A 36 -8.61 8.88 -13.83
C HIS A 36 -9.81 9.60 -13.21
N ALA A 37 -10.73 8.82 -12.64
CA ALA A 37 -11.89 9.30 -11.89
C ALA A 37 -11.71 8.99 -10.40
N PHE A 38 -12.10 9.93 -9.55
CA PHE A 38 -12.05 9.81 -8.10
C PHE A 38 -13.42 10.15 -7.50
N ALA A 39 -13.78 9.48 -6.42
CA ALA A 39 -14.96 9.78 -5.63
C ALA A 39 -14.66 9.67 -4.14
N MET A 40 -15.28 10.55 -3.36
CA MET A 40 -15.33 10.44 -1.91
C MET A 40 -16.65 9.75 -1.53
N LEU A 41 -16.61 8.44 -1.32
CA LEU A 41 -17.80 7.66 -1.01
C LEU A 41 -18.08 7.65 0.50
N PRO A 42 -19.35 7.77 0.92
CA PRO A 42 -19.71 7.61 2.32
C PRO A 42 -19.54 6.14 2.76
N GLY A 43 -18.96 6.00 3.94
CA GLY A 43 -18.73 4.76 4.65
C GLY A 43 -19.67 4.53 5.82
N HIS A 44 -19.35 3.53 6.65
CA HIS A 44 -20.09 3.32 7.90
C HIS A 44 -19.61 4.30 8.98
N ALA A 45 -20.50 4.64 9.92
CA ALA A 45 -20.20 5.52 11.06
C ALA A 45 -19.62 6.90 10.70
N GLY A 46 -20.06 7.50 9.58
CA GLY A 46 -19.62 8.85 9.17
C GLY A 46 -18.22 8.93 8.56
N ARG A 47 -17.58 7.78 8.32
CA ARG A 47 -16.29 7.70 7.62
C ARG A 47 -16.48 7.89 6.13
N HIS A 48 -15.42 8.30 5.43
CA HIS A 48 -15.41 8.39 3.98
C HIS A 48 -14.26 7.57 3.41
N TYR A 49 -14.40 7.13 2.17
CA TYR A 49 -13.35 6.36 1.50
C TYR A 49 -13.10 6.91 0.11
N LEU A 50 -11.85 6.87 -0.31
CA LEU A 50 -11.48 7.22 -1.67
C LEU A 50 -11.77 6.04 -2.61
N ALA A 51 -12.62 6.27 -3.60
CA ALA A 51 -12.88 5.31 -4.66
C ALA A 51 -12.32 5.80 -6.00
N THR A 52 -11.84 4.86 -6.82
CA THR A 52 -11.21 5.15 -8.10
C THR A 52 -11.92 4.45 -9.27
N GLY A 53 -11.95 5.14 -10.39
CA GLY A 53 -12.51 4.67 -11.65
C GLY A 53 -11.64 5.14 -12.83
N TRP A 54 -11.96 4.65 -14.02
CA TRP A 54 -11.16 4.89 -15.22
C TRP A 54 -12.03 5.16 -16.43
N LYS A 55 -11.68 6.18 -17.21
CA LYS A 55 -12.32 6.57 -18.49
C LYS A 55 -13.84 6.70 -18.42
N ILE A 56 -14.35 7.33 -17.36
CA ILE A 56 -15.78 7.64 -17.25
C ILE A 56 -16.08 8.89 -18.11
N GLY A 57 -16.60 8.67 -19.32
CA GLY A 57 -16.81 9.74 -20.31
C GLY A 57 -18.01 10.66 -20.05
N ARG A 58 -19.02 10.21 -19.31
CA ARG A 58 -20.23 11.00 -18.95
C ARG A 58 -19.90 12.16 -17.98
N PRO A 59 -20.73 13.22 -17.89
CA PRO A 59 -20.53 14.31 -16.95
C PRO A 59 -20.76 13.88 -15.49
N PHE A 60 -20.23 14.65 -14.52
CA PHE A 60 -20.28 14.32 -13.09
C PHE A 60 -21.69 14.00 -12.54
N PRO A 61 -22.77 14.75 -12.88
CA PRO A 61 -24.10 14.48 -12.35
C PRO A 61 -24.72 13.14 -12.82
N GLU A 62 -24.05 12.39 -13.70
CA GLU A 62 -24.47 11.06 -14.14
C GLU A 62 -23.61 9.94 -13.53
N TRP A 63 -22.57 10.29 -12.77
CA TRP A 63 -21.68 9.32 -12.11
C TRP A 63 -22.40 8.69 -10.93
N ARG A 64 -22.30 7.36 -10.82
CA ARG A 64 -22.90 6.51 -9.81
C ARG A 64 -21.82 5.80 -9.01
N ARG A 65 -22.15 5.36 -7.79
CA ARG A 65 -21.24 4.55 -6.97
C ARG A 65 -20.65 3.35 -7.71
N GLY A 66 -21.45 2.65 -8.53
CA GLY A 66 -21.02 1.46 -9.27
C GLY A 66 -19.99 1.70 -10.37
N ASP A 67 -19.67 2.96 -10.66
CA ASP A 67 -18.68 3.33 -11.68
C ASP A 67 -17.24 3.26 -11.16
N PHE A 68 -17.09 3.15 -9.85
CA PHE A 68 -15.81 3.09 -9.15
C PHE A 68 -15.58 1.65 -8.69
N TYR A 69 -14.48 1.07 -9.16
CA TYR A 69 -14.12 -0.33 -8.88
C TYR A 69 -12.95 -0.44 -7.91
N GLY A 70 -12.12 0.60 -7.79
CA GLY A 70 -11.06 0.66 -6.77
C GLY A 70 -11.57 1.29 -5.49
N HIS A 71 -11.26 0.69 -4.35
CA HIS A 71 -11.48 1.28 -3.03
C HIS A 71 -10.14 1.41 -2.33
N SER A 72 -9.88 2.60 -1.81
CA SER A 72 -8.62 2.95 -1.17
C SER A 72 -8.89 3.72 0.13
N ARG A 73 -7.81 4.25 0.73
CA ARG A 73 -7.70 4.84 2.07
C ARG A 73 -8.96 5.57 2.57
N GLU A 74 -9.17 5.47 3.88
CA GLU A 74 -10.12 6.32 4.61
C GLU A 74 -9.76 7.80 4.46
N LEU A 75 -10.77 8.63 4.19
CA LEU A 75 -10.68 10.07 4.07
C LEU A 75 -11.39 10.70 5.27
N THR A 76 -10.77 11.72 5.86
CA THR A 76 -11.34 12.46 6.99
C THR A 76 -12.44 13.41 6.52
N ASP A 77 -12.24 14.08 5.38
CA ASP A 77 -13.11 15.13 4.87
C ASP A 77 -12.86 15.43 3.37
N GLU A 78 -13.61 16.40 2.84
CA GLU A 78 -13.52 16.86 1.44
C GLU A 78 -12.20 17.61 1.14
N ALA A 79 -11.56 18.20 2.15
CA ALA A 79 -10.26 18.83 1.97
C ALA A 79 -9.17 17.78 1.76
N ALA A 80 -9.20 16.67 2.50
CA ALA A 80 -8.34 15.52 2.30
C ALA A 80 -8.57 14.87 0.92
N PHE A 81 -9.83 14.78 0.48
CA PHE A 81 -10.16 14.34 -0.87
C PHE A 81 -9.52 15.25 -1.94
N SER A 82 -9.71 16.56 -1.80
CA SER A 82 -9.20 17.54 -2.76
C SER A 82 -7.66 17.54 -2.81
N ALA A 83 -7.00 17.47 -1.65
CA ALA A 83 -5.55 17.37 -1.56
C ALA A 83 -5.01 16.12 -2.25
N HIS A 84 -5.67 14.97 -2.04
CA HIS A 84 -5.29 13.73 -2.72
C HIS A 84 -5.42 13.85 -4.25
N VAL A 85 -6.54 14.39 -4.74
CA VAL A 85 -6.76 14.57 -6.19
C VAL A 85 -5.70 15.49 -6.80
N LEU A 86 -5.36 16.59 -6.11
CA LEU A 86 -4.33 17.53 -6.57
C LEU A 86 -2.93 16.90 -6.58
N GLU A 87 -2.60 16.11 -5.55
CA GLU A 87 -1.36 15.34 -5.51
C GLU A 87 -1.26 14.33 -6.65
N GLN A 88 -2.35 13.61 -6.96
CA GLN A 88 -2.39 12.70 -8.11
C GLN A 88 -2.24 13.43 -9.45
N ALA A 89 -2.79 14.64 -9.56
CA ALA A 89 -2.60 15.47 -10.75
C ALA A 89 -1.15 15.91 -10.91
N GLU A 90 -0.50 16.36 -9.83
CA GLU A 90 0.91 16.72 -9.87
C GLU A 90 1.78 15.51 -10.21
N HIS A 91 1.52 14.36 -9.58
CA HIS A 91 2.20 13.10 -9.88
C HIS A 91 2.10 12.73 -11.37
N GLN A 92 0.93 12.88 -11.98
CA GLN A 92 0.77 12.64 -13.41
C GLN A 92 1.51 13.67 -14.28
N ARG A 93 1.53 14.95 -13.89
CA ARG A 93 2.34 15.98 -14.57
C ARG A 93 3.82 15.62 -14.54
N GLU A 94 4.35 15.33 -13.35
CA GLU A 94 5.75 14.95 -13.16
C GLU A 94 6.09 13.68 -13.97
N LYS A 95 5.22 12.65 -13.96
CA LYS A 95 5.40 11.43 -14.78
C LYS A 95 5.54 11.72 -16.28
N GLN A 96 4.77 12.67 -16.80
CA GLN A 96 4.86 13.05 -18.21
C GLN A 96 6.18 13.78 -18.51
N VAL A 97 6.60 14.69 -17.62
CA VAL A 97 7.88 15.41 -17.73
C VAL A 97 9.07 14.45 -17.70
N LEU A 98 9.00 13.42 -16.86
CA LEU A 98 10.04 12.38 -16.75
C LEU A 98 10.18 11.52 -18.02
N GLY A 99 9.18 11.52 -18.91
CA GLY A 99 9.32 10.94 -20.25
C GLY A 99 9.63 9.45 -20.28
N ARG A 100 9.20 8.69 -19.26
CA ARG A 100 9.40 7.24 -19.14
C ARG A 100 8.82 6.51 -20.34
N ARG A 101 9.52 5.48 -20.84
CA ARG A 101 9.15 4.80 -22.09
C ARG A 101 8.83 3.35 -21.83
N ASN A 102 7.65 2.92 -22.26
CA ASN A 102 7.33 1.50 -22.30
C ASN A 102 8.15 0.81 -23.40
N ILE A 103 8.72 -0.34 -23.07
CA ILE A 103 9.53 -1.15 -23.97
C ILE A 103 8.93 -2.56 -24.05
N ALA A 104 8.83 -3.09 -25.26
CA ALA A 104 8.43 -4.47 -25.49
C ALA A 104 9.67 -5.36 -25.33
N THR A 105 9.99 -5.70 -24.09
CA THR A 105 11.10 -6.60 -23.77
C THR A 105 10.63 -7.77 -22.93
N HIS A 106 11.08 -8.97 -23.30
CA HIS A 106 10.92 -10.18 -22.52
C HIS A 106 12.24 -10.47 -21.80
N VAL A 107 12.27 -10.13 -20.52
CA VAL A 107 13.41 -10.35 -19.62
C VAL A 107 12.98 -11.39 -18.59
N HIS A 108 13.85 -12.36 -18.32
CA HIS A 108 13.69 -13.22 -17.15
C HIS A 108 14.11 -12.41 -15.91
N THR A 109 13.13 -12.16 -15.05
CA THR A 109 13.33 -11.50 -13.75
C THR A 109 13.25 -12.55 -12.64
N PRO A 110 13.70 -12.24 -11.41
CA PRO A 110 13.49 -13.09 -10.24
C PRO A 110 12.00 -13.43 -10.01
N TRP A 111 11.08 -12.58 -10.48
CA TRP A 111 9.63 -12.76 -10.36
C TRP A 111 8.98 -13.42 -11.59
N GLY A 112 9.80 -14.04 -12.44
CA GLY A 112 9.36 -14.69 -13.68
C GLY A 112 9.53 -13.81 -14.91
N SER A 113 8.87 -14.19 -16.01
CA SER A 113 8.99 -13.48 -17.29
C SER A 113 8.28 -12.13 -17.25
N SER A 114 8.94 -11.08 -17.72
CA SER A 114 8.35 -9.74 -17.82
C SER A 114 7.18 -9.72 -18.82
N GLN A 115 6.11 -9.03 -18.42
CA GLN A 115 4.91 -8.74 -19.21
C GLN A 115 4.87 -7.27 -19.61
N HIS A 116 5.31 -6.38 -18.72
CA HIS A 116 5.49 -4.97 -19.03
C HIS A 116 6.86 -4.53 -18.59
N SER A 117 7.42 -3.55 -19.30
CA SER A 117 8.73 -3.01 -18.98
C SER A 117 8.77 -1.54 -19.35
N THR A 118 9.41 -0.75 -18.49
CA THR A 118 9.48 0.70 -18.63
C THR A 118 10.91 1.15 -18.37
N THR A 119 11.51 1.84 -19.34
CA THR A 119 12.81 2.48 -19.16
C THR A 119 12.64 3.82 -18.47
N TYR A 120 13.31 3.99 -17.33
CA TYR A 120 13.38 5.25 -16.59
C TYR A 120 14.59 6.07 -17.07
N ALA A 121 15.73 5.41 -17.25
CA ALA A 121 16.94 5.97 -17.84
C ALA A 121 17.84 4.85 -18.37
N GLU A 122 18.95 5.20 -19.01
CA GLU A 122 19.95 4.21 -19.42
C GLU A 122 20.47 3.43 -18.21
N GLY A 123 20.22 2.11 -18.22
CA GLY A 123 20.58 1.18 -17.16
C GLY A 123 19.66 1.21 -15.94
N VAL A 124 18.48 1.84 -16.02
CA VAL A 124 17.44 1.84 -14.98
C VAL A 124 16.10 1.48 -15.62
N GLU A 125 15.68 0.23 -15.41
CA GLU A 125 14.48 -0.34 -16.03
C GLU A 125 13.56 -0.90 -14.96
N PHE A 126 12.27 -0.68 -15.11
CA PHE A 126 11.24 -1.35 -14.31
C PHE A 126 10.64 -2.49 -15.13
N HIS A 127 10.45 -3.65 -14.52
CA HIS A 127 9.79 -4.79 -15.12
C HIS A 127 8.67 -5.27 -14.21
N SER A 128 7.51 -5.61 -14.77
CA SER A 128 6.45 -6.32 -14.06
C SER A 128 6.15 -7.66 -14.72
N SER A 129 5.86 -8.65 -13.89
CA SER A 129 5.41 -10.00 -14.24
C SER A 129 3.95 -10.18 -13.81
N ALA A 130 3.44 -11.41 -13.95
CA ALA A 130 2.08 -11.74 -13.53
C ALA A 130 1.86 -11.64 -12.01
N SER A 131 2.93 -11.71 -11.20
CA SER A 131 2.83 -11.75 -9.74
C SER A 131 3.45 -10.55 -9.04
N HIS A 132 4.57 -10.03 -9.56
CA HIS A 132 5.37 -8.97 -8.93
C HIS A 132 6.12 -8.17 -9.99
N GLY A 133 6.75 -7.09 -9.57
CA GLY A 133 7.66 -6.30 -10.38
C GLY A 133 8.82 -5.74 -9.57
N GLY A 134 9.59 -4.91 -10.24
CA GLY A 134 10.70 -4.22 -9.62
C GLY A 134 11.66 -3.61 -10.63
N PHE A 135 12.69 -2.97 -10.10
CA PHE A 135 13.73 -2.36 -10.89
C PHE A 135 14.86 -3.35 -11.16
N ARG A 136 15.40 -3.27 -12.37
CA ARG A 136 16.66 -3.86 -12.76
C ARG A 136 17.64 -2.74 -13.08
N LEU A 137 18.80 -2.78 -12.43
CA LEU A 137 19.89 -1.86 -12.69
C LEU A 137 20.97 -2.53 -13.56
N SER A 138 21.58 -1.76 -14.46
CA SER A 138 22.84 -2.18 -15.07
C SER A 138 23.92 -2.28 -14.00
N ALA A 139 24.98 -3.07 -14.24
CA ALA A 139 26.06 -3.23 -13.26
C ALA A 139 26.70 -1.88 -12.85
N ASP A 140 26.79 -0.93 -13.78
CA ASP A 140 27.35 0.40 -13.51
C ASP A 140 26.41 1.24 -12.64
N ARG A 141 25.10 1.21 -12.90
CA ARG A 141 24.09 1.89 -12.06
C ARG A 141 23.99 1.23 -10.69
N ASN A 142 24.05 -0.09 -10.62
CA ASN A 142 23.98 -0.81 -9.36
C ASN A 142 25.15 -0.46 -8.42
N ARG A 143 26.33 -0.17 -8.99
CA ARG A 143 27.50 0.28 -8.22
C ARG A 143 27.37 1.67 -7.60
N THR A 144 26.39 2.48 -8.01
CA THR A 144 26.14 3.79 -7.39
C THR A 144 25.18 3.70 -6.20
N VAL A 145 24.41 2.61 -6.08
CA VAL A 145 23.49 2.40 -4.95
C VAL A 145 24.29 2.30 -3.65
N HIS A 146 23.79 2.92 -2.57
CA HIS A 146 24.45 2.89 -1.27
C HIS A 146 24.78 1.45 -0.84
N PRO A 147 26.00 1.14 -0.36
CA PRO A 147 26.39 -0.24 -0.06
C PRO A 147 25.45 -1.00 0.88
N LEU A 148 24.84 -0.32 1.86
CA LEU A 148 23.86 -0.93 2.77
C LEU A 148 22.54 -1.35 2.11
N LEU A 149 22.21 -0.78 0.94
CA LEU A 149 20.95 -1.03 0.24
C LEU A 149 21.15 -1.75 -1.10
N ARG A 150 22.39 -2.07 -1.45
CA ARG A 150 22.73 -2.55 -2.80
C ARG A 150 22.40 -4.03 -2.93
N ALA A 151 21.54 -4.37 -3.89
CA ALA A 151 21.27 -5.74 -4.26
C ALA A 151 22.42 -6.35 -5.08
N ASP A 152 22.83 -7.57 -4.76
CA ASP A 152 23.94 -8.26 -5.44
C ASP A 152 23.62 -8.62 -6.90
N ASP A 153 22.37 -8.98 -7.17
CA ASP A 153 21.89 -9.36 -8.50
C ASP A 153 21.41 -8.15 -9.33
N GLY A 154 21.37 -6.96 -8.73
CA GLY A 154 20.90 -5.72 -9.35
C GLY A 154 19.38 -5.63 -9.54
N PHE A 155 18.60 -6.52 -8.90
CA PHE A 155 17.14 -6.48 -8.90
C PHE A 155 16.61 -5.94 -7.57
N TYR A 156 15.60 -5.07 -7.66
CA TYR A 156 15.01 -4.35 -6.54
C TYR A 156 13.49 -4.48 -6.62
N GLU A 157 12.91 -5.29 -5.74
CA GLU A 157 11.47 -5.60 -5.66
C GLU A 157 10.59 -4.36 -5.40
N GLU A 158 9.40 -4.32 -6.01
CA GLU A 158 8.52 -3.15 -6.07
C GLU A 158 7.81 -2.76 -4.75
N ASP A 159 7.64 -3.68 -3.81
CA ASP A 159 7.00 -3.42 -2.53
C ASP A 159 7.99 -2.94 -1.44
N CYS A 160 9.27 -3.28 -1.58
CA CYS A 160 10.31 -2.87 -0.62
C CYS A 160 11.56 -2.26 -1.26
N ALA A 161 12.37 -3.05 -1.97
CA ALA A 161 13.74 -2.69 -2.33
C ALA A 161 13.84 -1.57 -3.37
N TRP A 162 12.77 -1.30 -4.14
CA TRP A 162 12.71 -0.18 -5.10
C TRP A 162 13.06 1.17 -4.48
N ALA A 163 12.81 1.34 -3.18
CA ALA A 163 13.12 2.54 -2.44
C ALA A 163 14.61 2.91 -2.51
N ALA A 164 15.51 1.91 -2.56
CA ALA A 164 16.93 2.12 -2.75
C ALA A 164 17.25 2.77 -4.11
N VAL A 165 16.52 2.37 -5.16
CA VAL A 165 16.65 2.93 -6.51
C VAL A 165 16.18 4.38 -6.54
N ALA A 166 15.02 4.66 -5.94
CA ALA A 166 14.48 6.01 -5.85
C ALA A 166 15.33 6.96 -5.01
N LEU A 167 15.97 6.46 -3.95
CA LEU A 167 16.94 7.22 -3.15
C LEU A 167 18.21 7.52 -3.95
N THR A 168 18.68 6.56 -4.75
CA THR A 168 19.93 6.68 -5.52
C THR A 168 19.77 7.60 -6.74
N PHE A 169 18.62 7.56 -7.41
CA PHE A 169 18.34 8.31 -8.65
C PHE A 169 17.07 9.18 -8.51
N PRO A 170 17.01 10.13 -7.57
CA PRO A 170 15.80 10.86 -7.23
C PRO A 170 15.22 11.67 -8.40
N GLU A 171 16.04 12.04 -9.38
CA GLU A 171 15.64 12.73 -10.60
C GLU A 171 14.77 11.89 -11.54
N LEU A 172 14.73 10.57 -11.38
CA LEU A 172 13.92 9.66 -12.20
C LEU A 172 12.51 9.46 -11.64
N PHE A 173 12.23 10.03 -10.47
CA PHE A 173 11.01 9.79 -9.69
C PHE A 173 10.25 11.08 -9.40
N THR A 174 8.93 10.95 -9.30
CA THR A 174 8.05 12.07 -8.95
C THR A 174 8.21 12.46 -7.49
N SER A 175 7.72 13.63 -7.10
CA SER A 175 7.70 14.07 -5.70
C SER A 175 6.85 13.15 -4.82
N PHE A 176 5.78 12.58 -5.40
CA PHE A 176 4.99 11.54 -4.75
C PHE A 176 5.80 10.25 -4.54
N GLU A 177 6.42 9.70 -5.59
CA GLU A 177 7.20 8.47 -5.50
C GLU A 177 8.39 8.60 -4.55
N LYS A 178 9.08 9.75 -4.53
CA LYS A 178 10.17 10.00 -3.57
C LYS A 178 9.70 9.92 -2.11
N ARG A 179 8.49 10.41 -1.79
CA ARG A 179 7.92 10.26 -0.45
C ARG A 179 7.59 8.81 -0.14
N CYS A 180 6.91 8.12 -1.05
CA CYS A 180 6.61 6.71 -0.89
C CYS A 180 7.88 5.88 -0.68
N ALA A 181 8.94 6.11 -1.46
CA ALA A 181 10.22 5.45 -1.30
C ALA A 181 10.83 5.70 0.09
N SER A 182 10.77 6.93 0.59
CA SER A 182 11.25 7.26 1.94
C SER A 182 10.48 6.51 3.02
N GLU A 183 9.14 6.45 2.91
CA GLU A 183 8.28 5.70 3.82
C GLU A 183 8.54 4.18 3.73
N THR A 184 8.58 3.63 2.52
CA THR A 184 8.93 2.22 2.26
C THR A 184 10.27 1.86 2.89
N LEU A 185 11.30 2.69 2.72
CA LEU A 185 12.62 2.41 3.28
C LEU A 185 12.61 2.40 4.81
N LYS A 186 11.92 3.36 5.44
CA LYS A 186 11.73 3.35 6.91
C LYS A 186 10.96 2.12 7.37
N ASP A 187 9.94 1.69 6.64
CA ASP A 187 9.08 0.58 7.04
C ASP A 187 9.75 -0.79 6.90
N TRP A 188 10.65 -0.97 5.93
CA TRP A 188 11.25 -2.27 5.61
C TRP A 188 12.72 -2.42 6.00
N GLU A 189 13.54 -1.39 5.80
CA GLU A 189 14.99 -1.38 6.10
C GLU A 189 15.33 -0.21 7.06
N PRO A 190 14.70 -0.16 8.25
CA PRO A 190 14.83 0.99 9.14
C PRO A 190 16.26 1.17 9.66
N ASP A 191 17.00 0.08 9.91
CA ASP A 191 18.34 0.18 10.50
C ASP A 191 19.32 0.82 9.49
N GLU A 192 19.20 0.44 8.22
CA GLU A 192 19.91 1.01 7.08
C GLU A 192 19.52 2.47 6.87
N TRP A 193 18.22 2.80 6.98
CA TRP A 193 17.73 4.18 6.92
C TRP A 193 18.38 5.03 8.02
N GLU A 194 18.34 4.58 9.27
CA GLU A 194 18.93 5.31 10.40
C GLU A 194 20.44 5.49 10.23
N ALA A 195 21.14 4.47 9.72
CA ALA A 195 22.57 4.53 9.45
C ALA A 195 22.92 5.53 8.34
N ILE A 196 22.14 5.58 7.26
CA ILE A 196 22.36 6.50 6.12
C ILE A 196 22.07 7.96 6.52
N PHE A 197 20.98 8.18 7.25
CA PHE A 197 20.51 9.53 7.60
C PHE A 197 20.94 10.01 8.99
N ALA A 198 21.70 9.19 9.74
CA ALA A 198 22.15 9.46 11.10
C ALA A 198 21.04 9.98 12.03
N THR A 199 19.84 9.45 11.86
CA THR A 199 18.61 9.87 12.56
C THR A 199 17.93 8.64 13.11
N VAL A 200 17.49 8.67 14.37
CA VAL A 200 16.78 7.55 15.00
C VAL A 200 15.27 7.76 14.83
N LEU A 201 14.60 6.75 14.27
CA LEU A 201 13.15 6.67 14.12
C LEU A 201 12.50 6.43 15.48
N THR A 202 11.43 7.18 15.72
CA THR A 202 10.59 7.10 16.92
C THR A 202 9.48 6.05 16.74
N PRO A 203 8.84 5.58 17.84
CA PRO A 203 7.72 4.66 17.75
C PRO A 203 6.60 5.20 16.82
N GLY A 204 6.11 4.37 15.91
CA GLY A 204 5.12 4.74 14.90
C GLY A 204 5.71 5.15 13.54
N GLU A 205 7.02 5.40 13.44
CA GLU A 205 7.66 5.82 12.17
C GLU A 205 8.19 4.67 11.32
N SER A 206 8.19 3.43 11.82
CA SER A 206 8.62 2.25 11.07
C SER A 206 7.82 1.02 11.49
N HIS A 207 7.17 0.40 10.51
CA HIS A 207 6.47 -0.86 10.69
C HIS A 207 7.36 -1.98 11.23
N VAL A 208 8.58 -2.17 10.68
CA VAL A 208 9.52 -3.19 11.17
C VAL A 208 9.95 -2.92 12.61
N LYS A 209 10.30 -1.67 12.98
CA LYS A 209 10.71 -1.36 14.37
C LYS A 209 9.56 -1.51 15.35
N ASP A 210 8.37 -1.02 14.99
CA ASP A 210 7.17 -1.18 15.80
C ASP A 210 6.86 -2.68 16.01
N ARG A 211 6.96 -3.49 14.96
CA ARG A 211 6.79 -4.94 15.05
C ARG A 211 7.82 -5.58 15.98
N ARG A 212 9.11 -5.23 15.85
CA ARG A 212 10.18 -5.74 16.73
C ARG A 212 9.93 -5.38 18.20
N ALA A 213 9.47 -4.16 18.47
CA ALA A 213 9.13 -3.70 19.81
C ALA A 213 7.95 -4.49 20.39
N PHE A 214 6.88 -4.67 19.59
CA PHE A 214 5.72 -5.47 19.96
C PHE A 214 6.09 -6.94 20.24
N GLU A 215 6.88 -7.56 19.35
CA GLU A 215 7.34 -8.94 19.51
C GLU A 215 8.21 -9.13 20.76
N LEU A 216 9.03 -8.13 21.12
CA LEU A 216 9.85 -8.15 22.34
C LEU A 216 9.00 -8.04 23.60
N GLU A 217 8.06 -7.08 23.62
CA GLU A 217 7.14 -6.86 24.75
C GLU A 217 6.25 -8.09 25.00
N HIS A 218 5.76 -8.69 23.91
CA HIS A 218 4.78 -9.79 23.94
C HIS A 218 5.41 -11.15 23.64
N ALA A 219 6.72 -11.30 23.77
CA ALA A 219 7.43 -12.57 23.51
C ALA A 219 6.87 -13.73 24.35
N GLY A 220 6.37 -13.41 25.54
CA GLY A 220 5.76 -14.35 26.47
C GLY A 220 4.25 -14.54 26.29
N ASP A 221 3.56 -13.75 25.47
CA ASP A 221 2.09 -13.77 25.38
C ASP A 221 1.59 -14.68 24.26
N TRP A 222 0.35 -15.15 24.38
CA TRP A 222 -0.32 -15.87 23.30
C TRP A 222 -0.88 -14.88 22.29
N ILE A 223 -0.33 -14.86 21.07
CA ILE A 223 -0.80 -13.98 20.01
C ILE A 223 -1.47 -14.83 18.92
N VAL A 224 -2.66 -14.42 18.52
CA VAL A 224 -3.46 -15.09 17.50
C VAL A 224 -2.77 -15.05 16.14
N ILE A 225 -2.58 -16.22 15.52
CA ILE A 225 -2.01 -16.39 14.18
C ILE A 225 -3.04 -16.81 13.14
N SER A 226 -4.18 -17.35 13.57
CA SER A 226 -5.28 -17.79 12.71
C SER A 226 -6.61 -17.69 13.44
N ALA A 227 -7.68 -17.32 12.75
CA ALA A 227 -9.00 -17.13 13.33
C ALA A 227 -10.09 -17.45 12.32
N LEU A 228 -11.20 -18.00 12.81
CA LEU A 228 -12.45 -18.16 12.06
C LEU A 228 -13.64 -18.09 13.01
N ARG A 229 -14.84 -17.84 12.45
CA ARG A 229 -16.07 -17.96 13.24
C ARG A 229 -16.31 -19.44 13.55
N SER A 230 -16.60 -19.75 14.81
CA SER A 230 -16.84 -21.14 15.22
C SER A 230 -18.23 -21.60 14.78
N ASP A 231 -18.31 -22.74 14.10
CA ASP A 231 -19.57 -23.42 13.79
C ASP A 231 -20.12 -24.18 15.01
N HIS A 232 -19.26 -24.45 16.00
CA HIS A 232 -19.60 -25.20 17.20
C HIS A 232 -20.06 -24.30 18.36
N HIS A 233 -19.61 -23.04 18.37
CA HIS A 233 -19.92 -22.07 19.42
C HIS A 233 -20.46 -20.77 18.81
N PRO A 234 -21.80 -20.66 18.62
CA PRO A 234 -22.42 -19.48 18.04
C PRO A 234 -22.02 -18.20 18.79
N GLY A 235 -21.60 -17.17 18.04
CA GLY A 235 -21.13 -15.92 18.61
C GLY A 235 -19.66 -15.91 19.05
N MET A 236 -18.93 -17.02 18.92
CA MET A 236 -17.50 -17.11 19.23
C MET A 236 -16.64 -17.19 17.95
N THR A 237 -15.45 -16.61 18.03
CA THR A 237 -14.36 -16.79 17.08
C THR A 237 -13.39 -17.82 17.68
N GLU A 238 -13.19 -18.91 16.95
CA GLU A 238 -12.17 -19.89 17.27
C GLU A 238 -10.83 -19.37 16.73
N VAL A 239 -9.85 -19.27 17.62
CA VAL A 239 -8.52 -18.73 17.29
C VAL A 239 -7.43 -19.72 17.64
N ILE A 240 -6.39 -19.78 16.81
CA ILE A 240 -5.13 -20.47 17.08
C ILE A 240 -4.10 -19.39 17.40
N ALA A 241 -3.43 -19.53 18.53
CA ALA A 241 -2.40 -18.61 18.98
C ALA A 241 -1.09 -19.36 19.29
N THR A 242 0.02 -18.66 19.17
CA THR A 242 1.36 -19.12 19.53
C THR A 242 2.03 -18.11 20.46
N ARG A 243 2.98 -18.57 21.28
CA ARG A 243 3.76 -17.67 22.13
C ARG A 243 4.60 -16.72 21.25
N GLY A 244 4.44 -15.41 21.48
CA GLY A 244 5.09 -14.37 20.69
C GLY A 244 4.60 -14.28 19.24
N GLY A 245 3.49 -14.94 18.87
CA GLY A 245 2.90 -14.86 17.52
C GLY A 245 3.71 -15.56 16.42
N ARG A 246 4.66 -16.41 16.80
CA ARG A 246 5.52 -17.13 15.84
C ARG A 246 4.71 -18.12 15.01
N ARG A 247 4.96 -18.16 13.70
CA ARG A 247 4.27 -19.05 12.75
C ARG A 247 5.13 -20.21 12.27
N ASP A 248 6.29 -20.41 12.89
CA ASP A 248 7.21 -21.48 12.57
C ASP A 248 6.70 -22.85 13.08
N HIS A 249 7.10 -23.92 12.39
CA HIS A 249 6.58 -25.28 12.62
C HIS A 249 6.99 -25.92 13.96
N GLY A 250 7.68 -25.20 14.84
CA GLY A 250 8.16 -25.69 16.15
C GLY A 250 7.50 -25.04 17.37
N GLY A 251 6.66 -24.01 17.18
CA GLY A 251 5.97 -23.34 18.28
C GLY A 251 4.80 -24.17 18.82
N ALA A 252 4.64 -24.18 20.15
CA ALA A 252 3.41 -24.70 20.75
C ALA A 252 2.23 -23.83 20.29
N GLU A 253 1.26 -24.45 19.63
CA GLU A 253 0.00 -23.82 19.23
C GLU A 253 -1.07 -24.14 20.28
N ARG A 254 -1.89 -23.14 20.63
CA ARG A 254 -3.03 -23.33 21.52
C ARG A 254 -4.27 -22.68 20.92
N ARG A 255 -5.41 -23.35 21.08
CA ARG A 255 -6.71 -22.82 20.66
C ARG A 255 -7.42 -22.12 21.79
N PHE A 256 -8.16 -21.07 21.44
CA PHE A 256 -9.00 -20.31 22.36
C PHE A 256 -10.35 -20.00 21.69
N LEU A 257 -11.35 -19.72 22.53
CA LEU A 257 -12.61 -19.12 22.09
C LEU A 257 -12.65 -17.66 22.55
N VAL A 258 -12.74 -16.74 21.60
CA VAL A 258 -12.87 -15.31 21.84
C VAL A 258 -14.29 -14.88 21.43
N PRO A 259 -15.01 -14.07 22.23
CA PRO A 259 -16.28 -13.50 21.78
C PRO A 259 -16.10 -12.77 20.45
N SER A 260 -16.93 -13.06 19.45
CA SER A 260 -16.76 -12.49 18.09
C SER A 260 -16.77 -10.96 18.04
N PRO A 261 -17.56 -10.25 18.87
CA PRO A 261 -17.49 -8.78 18.93
C PRO A 261 -16.18 -8.23 19.53
N GLU A 262 -15.44 -9.06 20.27
CA GLU A 262 -14.16 -8.68 20.89
C GLU A 262 -12.97 -8.95 19.96
N TYR A 263 -13.07 -9.95 19.08
CA TYR A 263 -11.99 -10.28 18.16
C TYR A 263 -11.87 -9.24 17.03
N GLU A 264 -10.80 -8.46 17.07
CA GLU A 264 -10.37 -7.58 15.97
C GLU A 264 -8.92 -7.92 15.61
N ALA A 265 -8.66 -8.16 14.33
CA ALA A 265 -7.30 -8.40 13.86
C ALA A 265 -6.48 -7.10 13.98
N GLY A 266 -5.73 -6.96 15.07
CA GLY A 266 -4.84 -5.82 15.29
C GLY A 266 -3.64 -5.82 14.33
N ARG A 267 -2.96 -4.67 14.24
CA ARG A 267 -1.80 -4.43 13.34
C ARG A 267 -0.71 -5.51 13.45
N PHE A 268 -0.43 -6.01 14.66
CA PHE A 268 0.57 -7.04 14.94
C PHE A 268 -0.03 -8.34 15.51
N GLY A 269 -1.36 -8.48 15.46
CA GLY A 269 -2.10 -9.61 16.02
C GLY A 269 -2.97 -9.24 17.22
N PHE A 270 -3.75 -10.22 17.68
CA PHE A 270 -4.61 -10.11 18.85
C PHE A 270 -3.97 -10.89 20.00
N ILE A 271 -3.77 -10.23 21.15
CA ILE A 271 -3.21 -10.84 22.35
C ILE A 271 -4.34 -11.51 23.13
N ILE A 272 -4.16 -12.78 23.47
CA ILE A 272 -5.10 -13.52 24.30
C ILE A 272 -4.93 -13.11 25.76
N ASP A 273 -6.04 -12.75 26.39
CA ASP A 273 -6.13 -12.60 27.84
C ASP A 273 -6.48 -13.96 28.45
N GLU A 274 -5.50 -14.69 28.98
CA GLU A 274 -5.71 -16.03 29.56
C GLU A 274 -6.69 -16.03 30.76
N ALA A 275 -7.01 -14.87 31.35
CA ALA A 275 -8.02 -14.76 32.41
C ALA A 275 -9.45 -14.63 31.87
N ARG A 276 -9.61 -14.17 30.62
CA ARG A 276 -10.92 -13.94 29.98
C ARG A 276 -11.23 -14.93 28.86
N HIS A 277 -10.21 -15.42 28.17
CA HIS A 277 -10.33 -16.31 27.02
C HIS A 277 -9.94 -17.73 27.43
N ALA A 278 -10.92 -18.63 27.40
CA ALA A 278 -10.68 -20.02 27.76
C ALA A 278 -9.93 -20.76 26.66
N ALA A 279 -8.92 -21.55 27.05
CA ALA A 279 -8.31 -22.53 26.17
C ALA A 279 -9.37 -23.55 25.71
N TYR A 280 -9.30 -23.97 24.45
CA TYR A 280 -10.34 -24.77 23.81
C TYR A 280 -9.78 -26.02 23.11
N ASP A 281 -10.10 -27.18 23.68
CA ASP A 281 -9.69 -28.48 23.15
C ASP A 281 -10.83 -29.27 22.50
N GLY A 282 -12.01 -28.66 22.34
CA GLY A 282 -13.19 -29.30 21.75
C GLY A 282 -13.19 -29.41 20.21
N PRO A 283 -14.32 -29.84 19.60
CA PRO A 283 -14.47 -29.94 18.15
C PRO A 283 -14.05 -28.65 17.43
N SER A 284 -13.29 -28.79 16.35
CA SER A 284 -12.68 -27.67 15.64
C SER A 284 -13.42 -27.36 14.36
N SER A 285 -13.66 -26.07 14.11
CA SER A 285 -14.08 -25.59 12.79
C SER A 285 -12.91 -25.45 11.81
N PHE A 286 -11.66 -25.58 12.27
CA PHE A 286 -10.50 -25.69 11.39
C PHE A 286 -10.39 -27.09 10.78
N VAL A 287 -10.61 -27.20 9.46
CA VAL A 287 -10.60 -28.46 8.70
C VAL A 287 -9.29 -29.25 8.83
N SER A 288 -8.16 -28.57 9.07
CA SER A 288 -6.82 -29.18 9.18
C SER A 288 -6.30 -29.31 10.62
N TRP A 289 -7.09 -28.97 11.64
CA TRP A 289 -6.61 -29.01 13.02
C TRP A 289 -6.51 -30.43 13.54
N THR A 290 -5.27 -30.90 13.74
CA THR A 290 -4.97 -32.18 14.40
C THR A 290 -4.38 -32.02 15.80
N GLY A 291 -4.18 -30.78 16.27
CA GLY A 291 -3.44 -30.49 17.50
C GLY A 291 -2.01 -30.98 17.38
N ARG A 292 -1.03 -30.09 17.20
CA ARG A 292 0.37 -30.52 17.30
C ARG A 292 0.65 -30.81 18.78
N THR A 293 0.55 -32.07 19.17
CA THR A 293 1.01 -32.53 20.48
C THR A 293 2.51 -32.28 20.54
N SER A 294 2.93 -31.45 21.49
CA SER A 294 4.33 -31.27 21.87
C SER A 294 4.94 -32.65 22.16
N ALA A 295 5.99 -33.00 21.44
CA ALA A 295 6.92 -34.05 21.87
C ALA A 295 7.91 -33.47 22.89
#